data_AF-A0A0J1D9L4-F1
#
_entry.id   AF-A0A0J1D9L4-F1
#
_cell.length_a   1.000
_cell.length_b   1.000
_cell.length_c   1.000
_cell.angle_alpha   90.00
_cell.angle_beta   90.00
_cell.angle_gamma   90.00
#
_symmetry.space_group_name_H-M   'P 1'
#
loop_
_entity.id
_entity.type
_entity.pdbx_description
1 polymer ?
#
loop_
_entity_poly.entity_id
_entity_poly.type
_entity_poly.pdbx_seq_one_letter_code
_entity_poly.pdbx_strand_id
1 'polypeptide(L)'
;MRDHAHIPLEDSDVCAHCGQVLPGRKVATYGKSGPNRTGLIVTVALHLLMVGIWLFQPKAEHHAPPKRGEAVVWLPPLKPSKPTPQAAQAAPKQSASTPPPMPKFTQPRIVVPRLPNTITLPNEKPVEQPKPQPKEETKLQPDETDMAAFIEKRRQARGARSEQPAEESDAQRGMRNAMANIAAINGRGGQDPNETGGVFSVTNKTFSHADLKFRGWNPNFKRRWLTAVTVERGSDPDIETAIVKKMIELIRKEKNGDFEWDSHRLNKVVTLSARPQDTQELTAFLYKEMFPDYKPPK
;
A
#
# COMPACT_ATOMS: atom_id res chain seq x y z
N MET A 1 69.92 24.75 38.66
CA MET A 1 68.53 24.79 39.17
C MET A 1 67.65 24.50 37.97
N ARG A 2 66.92 23.38 38.00
CA ARG A 2 66.08 22.95 36.86
C ARG A 2 64.72 23.65 37.00
N ASP A 3 64.31 24.37 35.97
CA ASP A 3 62.98 24.92 35.85
C ASP A 3 61.97 23.78 35.69
N HIS A 4 61.23 23.47 36.74
CA HIS A 4 60.15 22.48 36.69
C HIS A 4 58.90 23.16 36.10
N ALA A 5 58.43 22.67 34.96
CA ALA A 5 57.18 23.14 34.38
C ALA A 5 56.01 22.78 35.31
N HIS A 6 55.29 23.79 35.78
CA HIS A 6 54.10 23.59 36.62
C HIS A 6 52.92 23.15 35.76
N ILE A 7 52.61 21.84 35.80
CA ILE A 7 51.49 21.25 35.06
C ILE A 7 50.24 21.28 35.96
N PRO A 8 49.08 21.76 35.45
CA PRO A 8 47.83 21.73 36.20
C PRO A 8 47.28 20.29 36.29
N LEU A 9 46.69 19.95 37.43
CA LEU A 9 45.83 18.77 37.53
C LEU A 9 44.48 19.12 36.87
N GLU A 10 43.92 18.22 36.07
CA GLU A 10 42.64 18.42 35.39
C GLU A 10 41.59 18.96 36.39
N ASP A 11 40.98 20.09 36.03
CA ASP A 11 39.94 20.81 36.79
C ASP A 11 40.29 21.35 38.20
N SER A 12 41.57 21.54 38.54
CA SER A 12 41.95 22.24 39.77
C SER A 12 42.80 23.51 39.51
N ASP A 13 42.65 24.50 40.40
CA ASP A 13 43.42 25.75 40.39
C ASP A 13 44.83 25.60 40.98
N VAL A 14 45.26 24.37 41.22
CA VAL A 14 46.44 24.03 42.01
C VAL A 14 47.42 23.21 41.18
N CYS A 15 48.71 23.52 41.26
CA CYS A 15 49.73 22.73 40.59
C CYS A 15 49.83 21.33 41.22
N ALA A 16 49.82 20.29 40.38
CA ALA A 16 49.89 18.89 40.81
C ALA A 16 51.17 18.54 41.59
N HIS A 17 52.25 19.30 41.38
CA HIS A 17 53.56 19.02 41.97
C HIS A 17 53.87 19.78 43.25
N CYS A 18 53.38 21.03 43.39
CA CYS A 18 53.74 21.88 44.52
C CYS A 18 52.56 22.36 45.36
N GLY A 19 51.32 22.05 44.98
CA GLY A 19 50.14 22.48 45.74
C GLY A 19 49.91 23.99 45.72
N GLN A 20 50.65 24.74 44.89
CA GLN A 20 50.57 26.19 44.82
C GLN A 20 49.52 26.62 43.77
N VAL A 21 48.76 27.65 44.11
CA VAL A 21 47.69 28.20 43.27
C VAL A 21 48.29 28.85 42.03
N LEU A 22 47.85 28.46 40.84
CA LEU A 22 48.40 28.96 39.57
C LEU A 22 47.79 30.33 39.23
N PRO A 23 48.59 31.41 39.10
CA PRO A 23 48.06 32.73 38.79
C PRO A 23 47.56 32.78 37.33
N GLY A 24 46.28 33.06 37.13
CA GLY A 24 45.71 33.38 35.81
C GLY A 24 44.58 32.48 35.31
N ARG A 25 44.26 31.37 36.00
CA ARG A 25 43.06 30.58 35.68
C ARG A 25 41.88 31.09 36.49
N LYS A 26 40.95 31.79 35.84
CA LYS A 26 39.57 31.93 36.34
C LYS A 26 38.79 30.72 35.82
N VAL A 27 38.89 29.58 36.49
CA VAL A 27 37.97 28.48 36.18
C VAL A 27 36.57 28.97 36.53
N ALA A 28 35.61 28.78 35.63
CA ALA A 28 34.23 29.11 35.88
C ALA A 28 33.76 28.29 37.09
N THR A 29 33.82 28.87 38.28
CA THR A 29 33.16 28.31 39.45
C THR A 29 31.68 28.32 39.14
N TYR A 30 31.17 27.19 38.64
CA TYR A 30 29.74 27.01 38.46
C TYR A 30 29.11 27.29 39.81
N GLY A 31 28.40 28.41 39.84
CA GLY A 31 27.90 29.01 41.06
C GLY A 31 27.16 27.96 41.86
N LYS A 32 27.41 28.02 43.17
CA LYS A 32 26.64 27.42 44.25
C LYS A 32 25.20 28.00 44.29
N SER A 33 24.58 28.26 43.15
CA SER A 33 23.17 28.61 43.04
C SER A 33 22.40 27.29 43.03
N GLY A 34 21.70 27.01 44.14
CA GLY A 34 20.76 25.89 44.19
C GLY A 34 19.77 25.95 43.02
N PRO A 35 19.12 24.83 42.69
CA PRO A 35 18.26 24.73 41.51
C PRO A 35 17.22 25.84 41.53
N ASN A 36 17.04 26.50 40.37
CA ASN A 36 16.06 27.57 40.18
C ASN A 36 14.66 27.01 40.50
N ARG A 37 14.20 27.20 41.74
CA ARG A 37 12.93 26.65 42.24
C ARG A 37 11.76 27.05 41.36
N THR A 38 11.80 28.26 40.83
CA THR A 38 10.84 28.78 39.85
C THR A 38 10.85 27.98 38.55
N GLY A 39 12.03 27.70 38.00
CA GLY A 39 12.17 26.86 36.80
C GLY A 39 11.67 25.43 37.03
N LEU A 40 11.93 24.85 38.20
CA LEU A 40 11.49 23.50 38.56
C LEU A 40 9.96 23.44 38.74
N ILE A 41 9.36 24.47 39.36
CA ILE A 41 7.91 24.57 39.49
C ILE A 41 7.25 24.72 38.11
N VAL A 42 7.82 25.54 37.22
CA VAL A 42 7.27 25.75 35.86
C VAL A 42 7.34 24.46 35.04
N THR A 43 8.44 23.72 35.10
CA THR A 43 8.54 22.45 34.37
C THR A 43 7.57 21.43 34.92
N VAL A 44 7.43 21.29 36.24
CA VAL A 44 6.46 20.38 36.85
C VAL A 44 5.02 20.76 36.47
N ALA A 45 4.68 22.05 36.49
CA ALA A 45 3.36 22.52 36.08
C ALA A 45 3.05 22.23 34.60
N LEU A 46 4.03 22.41 33.71
CA LEU A 46 3.91 22.08 32.28
C LEU A 46 3.63 20.58 32.07
N HIS A 47 4.33 19.72 32.80
CA HIS A 47 4.13 18.27 32.70
C HIS A 47 2.76 17.85 33.22
N LEU A 48 2.31 18.42 34.34
CA LEU A 48 0.97 18.17 34.87
C LEU A 48 -0.13 18.66 33.91
N LEU A 49 0.09 19.79 33.23
CA LEU A 49 -0.83 20.29 32.20
C LEU A 49 -0.89 19.33 31.01
N MET A 50 0.25 18.82 30.52
CA MET A 50 0.30 17.80 29.46
C MET A 50 -0.44 16.53 29.83
N VAL A 51 -0.28 16.03 31.07
CA VAL A 51 -1.02 14.87 31.57
C VAL A 51 -2.51 15.17 31.68
N GLY A 52 -2.88 16.37 32.14
CA GLY A 52 -4.27 16.82 32.18
C GLY A 52 -4.90 16.82 30.78
N ILE A 53 -4.22 17.41 29.79
CA ILE A 53 -4.69 17.39 28.40
C ILE A 53 -4.88 15.95 27.93
N TRP A 54 -3.91 15.05 28.18
CA TRP A 54 -3.98 13.66 27.77
C TRP A 54 -5.17 12.91 28.39
N LEU A 55 -5.45 13.12 29.68
CA LEU A 55 -6.58 12.48 30.38
C LEU A 55 -7.95 13.01 29.91
N PHE A 56 -8.02 14.28 29.53
CA PHE A 56 -9.25 14.93 29.08
C PHE A 56 -9.42 14.94 27.55
N GLN A 57 -8.55 14.26 26.77
CA GLN A 57 -8.78 14.15 25.32
C GLN A 57 -10.04 13.31 25.07
N PRO A 58 -11.07 13.84 24.39
CA PRO A 58 -12.17 13.01 23.93
C PRO A 58 -11.61 11.99 22.95
N LYS A 59 -11.88 10.70 23.19
CA LYS A 59 -11.49 9.63 22.27
C LYS A 59 -12.17 9.89 20.93
N ALA A 60 -11.42 10.41 19.96
CA ALA A 60 -11.89 10.51 18.59
C ALA A 60 -12.10 9.08 18.08
N GLU A 61 -13.34 8.71 17.80
CA GLU A 61 -13.64 7.44 17.18
C GLU A 61 -13.08 7.45 15.76
N HIS A 62 -11.96 6.75 15.57
CA HIS A 62 -11.37 6.55 14.26
C HIS A 62 -12.24 5.55 13.48
N HIS A 63 -13.21 6.07 12.72
CA HIS A 63 -13.89 5.25 11.73
C HIS A 63 -12.86 4.80 10.68
N ALA A 64 -12.81 3.49 10.42
CA ALA A 64 -11.98 2.95 9.36
C ALA A 64 -12.40 3.57 8.01
N PRO A 65 -11.46 3.91 7.11
CA PRO A 65 -11.83 4.35 5.78
C PRO A 65 -12.61 3.23 5.06
N PRO A 66 -13.73 3.54 4.39
CA PRO A 66 -14.49 2.54 3.67
C PRO A 66 -13.63 1.91 2.57
N LYS A 67 -13.82 0.60 2.36
CA LYS A 67 -13.19 -0.13 1.26
C LYS A 67 -13.66 0.49 -0.06
N ARG A 68 -12.72 0.77 -0.99
CA ARG A 68 -13.05 1.37 -2.29
C ARG A 68 -14.03 0.47 -3.04
N GLY A 69 -15.20 1.01 -3.39
CA GLY A 69 -16.20 0.32 -4.23
C GLY A 69 -17.65 0.55 -3.82
N GLU A 70 -17.92 1.03 -2.60
CA GLU A 70 -19.28 1.28 -2.13
C GLU A 70 -19.50 2.80 -2.05
N ALA A 71 -20.26 3.35 -3.00
CA ALA A 71 -20.67 4.74 -2.98
C ALA A 71 -21.68 4.93 -1.84
N VAL A 72 -21.19 5.36 -0.67
CA VAL A 72 -22.08 5.68 0.47
C VAL A 72 -22.67 7.07 0.22
N VAL A 73 -23.93 7.10 -0.23
CA VAL A 73 -24.75 8.31 -0.22
C VAL A 73 -25.10 8.59 1.24
N TRP A 74 -24.61 9.71 1.77
CA TRP A 74 -24.87 10.11 3.15
C TRP A 74 -26.32 10.61 3.27
N LEU A 75 -27.23 9.78 3.81
CA LEU A 75 -28.54 10.23 4.26
C LEU A 75 -28.42 10.72 5.72
N PRO A 76 -28.89 11.94 6.05
CA PRO A 76 -28.89 12.41 7.43
C PRO A 76 -29.78 11.51 8.30
N PRO A 77 -29.42 11.30 9.59
CA PRO A 77 -30.11 10.35 10.45
C PRO A 77 -31.56 10.80 10.71
N LEU A 78 -32.52 10.00 10.26
CA LEU A 78 -33.91 10.11 10.67
C LEU A 78 -34.02 9.73 12.15
N LYS A 79 -34.66 10.59 12.93
CA LYS A 79 -34.86 10.44 14.38
C LYS A 79 -35.55 9.09 14.67
N PRO A 80 -35.04 8.26 15.59
CA PRO A 80 -35.66 6.97 15.88
C PRO A 80 -37.02 7.16 16.55
N SER A 81 -38.09 6.75 15.87
CA SER A 81 -39.40 6.54 16.49
C SER A 81 -39.31 5.32 17.42
N LYS A 82 -39.68 5.51 18.69
CA LYS A 82 -39.73 4.47 19.72
C LYS A 82 -40.52 3.24 19.27
N PRO A 83 -40.00 2.01 19.40
CA PRO A 83 -40.79 0.81 19.17
C PRO A 83 -41.80 0.58 20.31
N THR A 84 -43.07 0.44 19.94
CA THR A 84 -44.16 -0.02 20.79
C THR A 84 -43.90 -1.48 21.22
N PRO A 85 -44.12 -1.87 22.49
CA PRO A 85 -43.89 -3.24 22.94
C PRO A 85 -44.92 -4.20 22.34
N GLN A 86 -44.44 -5.21 21.60
CA GLN A 86 -45.24 -6.34 21.13
C GLN A 86 -45.26 -7.42 22.20
N ALA A 87 -46.47 -7.83 22.59
CA ALA A 87 -46.75 -8.78 23.66
C ALA A 87 -46.09 -10.15 23.43
N ALA A 88 -45.54 -10.70 24.50
CA ALA A 88 -44.89 -12.01 24.55
C ALA A 88 -45.91 -13.13 24.30
N GLN A 89 -45.62 -14.00 23.32
CA GLN A 89 -46.22 -15.33 23.21
C GLN A 89 -45.18 -16.38 23.57
N ALA A 90 -45.62 -17.30 24.44
CA ALA A 90 -44.81 -18.30 25.13
C ALA A 90 -44.26 -19.38 24.19
N ALA A 91 -43.02 -19.78 24.43
CA ALA A 91 -42.38 -20.93 23.81
C ALA A 91 -42.83 -22.24 24.48
N PRO A 92 -43.14 -23.31 23.72
CA PRO A 92 -43.17 -24.66 24.25
C PRO A 92 -41.78 -25.31 24.21
N LYS A 93 -41.53 -26.08 25.26
CA LYS A 93 -40.28 -26.72 25.66
C LYS A 93 -39.83 -27.80 24.67
N GLN A 94 -38.52 -27.86 24.45
CA GLN A 94 -37.84 -28.97 23.78
C GLN A 94 -37.80 -30.20 24.69
N SER A 95 -38.30 -31.33 24.20
CA SER A 95 -38.05 -32.67 24.77
C SER A 95 -37.20 -33.48 23.79
N ALA A 96 -36.12 -34.05 24.32
CA ALA A 96 -35.21 -34.94 23.61
C ALA A 96 -35.83 -36.33 23.43
N SER A 97 -35.62 -36.97 22.27
CA SER A 97 -35.71 -38.43 22.15
C SER A 97 -34.84 -38.99 21.01
N THR A 98 -34.07 -40.01 21.36
CA THR A 98 -33.19 -40.92 20.60
C THR A 98 -33.90 -41.64 19.43
N PRO A 99 -33.21 -42.12 18.38
CA PRO A 99 -33.85 -42.62 17.16
C PRO A 99 -34.11 -44.14 17.12
N PRO A 100 -35.16 -44.60 16.41
CA PRO A 100 -35.26 -45.94 15.84
C PRO A 100 -35.48 -45.93 14.30
N PRO A 101 -35.42 -47.09 13.61
CA PRO A 101 -34.90 -47.22 12.25
C PRO A 101 -35.94 -46.96 11.13
N MET A 102 -35.41 -46.60 9.96
CA MET A 102 -36.16 -46.24 8.75
C MET A 102 -36.88 -47.43 8.08
N PRO A 103 -38.17 -47.26 7.70
CA PRO A 103 -38.78 -47.98 6.60
C PRO A 103 -38.82 -47.12 5.32
N LYS A 104 -38.49 -47.76 4.19
CA LYS A 104 -38.47 -47.21 2.84
C LYS A 104 -39.87 -46.76 2.39
N PHE A 105 -40.00 -45.51 1.94
CA PHE A 105 -41.16 -45.03 1.20
C PHE A 105 -40.86 -44.88 -0.29
N THR A 106 -41.66 -45.61 -1.07
CA THR A 106 -41.75 -45.63 -2.52
C THR A 106 -42.30 -44.29 -3.03
N GLN A 107 -41.62 -43.66 -3.99
CA GLN A 107 -42.15 -42.48 -4.67
C GLN A 107 -43.04 -42.88 -5.86
N PRO A 108 -44.19 -42.21 -6.08
CA PRO A 108 -45.06 -42.45 -7.22
C PRO A 108 -44.42 -41.92 -8.52
N ARG A 109 -44.30 -42.79 -9.53
CA ARG A 109 -43.79 -42.46 -10.85
C ARG A 109 -44.84 -41.68 -11.64
N ILE A 110 -44.58 -40.40 -11.88
CA ILE A 110 -45.30 -39.58 -12.85
C ILE A 110 -44.99 -40.12 -14.25
N VAL A 111 -46.03 -40.53 -14.97
CA VAL A 111 -45.96 -41.03 -16.35
C VAL A 111 -46.11 -39.83 -17.28
N VAL A 112 -45.05 -39.49 -18.01
CA VAL A 112 -45.09 -38.48 -19.08
C VAL A 112 -45.37 -39.21 -20.40
N PRO A 113 -46.36 -38.80 -21.21
CA PRO A 113 -46.62 -39.43 -22.51
C PRO A 113 -45.49 -39.11 -23.50
N ARG A 114 -44.97 -40.16 -24.17
CA ARG A 114 -44.01 -40.01 -25.28
C ARG A 114 -44.73 -39.55 -26.54
N LEU A 115 -44.18 -38.54 -27.21
CA LEU A 115 -44.51 -38.23 -28.60
C LEU A 115 -44.01 -39.36 -29.52
N PRO A 116 -44.73 -39.70 -30.60
CA PRO A 116 -44.30 -40.70 -31.56
C PRO A 116 -43.11 -40.18 -32.40
N ASN A 117 -42.08 -41.02 -32.54
CA ASN A 117 -40.98 -40.80 -33.46
C ASN A 117 -41.47 -40.99 -34.90
N THR A 118 -41.60 -39.90 -35.63
CA THR A 118 -41.74 -39.90 -37.09
C THR A 118 -40.74 -38.91 -37.67
N ILE A 119 -40.37 -39.10 -38.94
CA ILE A 119 -39.31 -38.46 -39.75
C ILE A 119 -38.05 -39.35 -39.81
N THR A 120 -38.11 -40.51 -40.49
CA THR A 120 -37.80 -40.72 -41.92
C THR A 120 -36.41 -40.19 -42.33
N LEU A 121 -35.47 -41.12 -42.50
CA LEU A 121 -34.19 -40.86 -43.16
C LEU A 121 -34.45 -40.50 -44.63
N PRO A 122 -33.87 -39.41 -45.17
CA PRO A 122 -33.89 -39.15 -46.60
C PRO A 122 -33.04 -40.20 -47.34
N ASN A 123 -33.65 -40.85 -48.32
CA ASN A 123 -33.01 -41.77 -49.25
C ASN A 123 -32.18 -40.95 -50.25
N GLU A 124 -30.86 -41.15 -50.23
CA GLU A 124 -29.90 -40.47 -51.09
C GLU A 124 -29.95 -41.08 -52.50
N LYS A 125 -30.56 -40.35 -53.45
CA LYS A 125 -30.43 -40.61 -54.88
C LYS A 125 -29.45 -39.58 -55.48
N PRO A 126 -28.37 -40.01 -56.15
CA PRO A 126 -27.50 -39.11 -56.90
C PRO A 126 -28.29 -38.47 -58.06
N VAL A 127 -28.33 -37.15 -58.10
CA VAL A 127 -28.85 -36.37 -59.24
C VAL A 127 -27.75 -35.45 -59.72
N GLU A 128 -27.55 -35.47 -61.04
CA GLU A 128 -26.58 -34.72 -61.83
C GLU A 128 -26.50 -33.22 -61.53
N GLN A 129 -25.28 -32.71 -61.63
CA GLN A 129 -24.93 -31.29 -61.54
C GLN A 129 -25.60 -30.46 -62.66
N PRO A 130 -26.26 -29.34 -62.32
CA PRO A 130 -26.52 -28.27 -63.27
C PRO A 130 -25.54 -27.09 -63.09
N LYS A 131 -25.14 -26.52 -64.22
CA LYS A 131 -24.17 -25.41 -64.40
C LYS A 131 -24.54 -24.11 -63.63
N PRO A 132 -23.53 -23.26 -63.31
CA PRO A 132 -23.73 -22.04 -62.54
C PRO A 132 -24.41 -20.94 -63.37
N GLN A 133 -25.43 -20.29 -62.77
CA GLN A 133 -25.93 -18.98 -63.20
C GLN A 133 -25.45 -17.92 -62.21
N PRO A 134 -24.86 -16.79 -62.67
CA PRO A 134 -24.45 -15.68 -61.81
C PRO A 134 -25.66 -14.99 -61.18
N LYS A 135 -25.69 -14.91 -59.85
CA LYS A 135 -26.60 -14.00 -59.13
C LYS A 135 -25.85 -12.71 -58.81
N GLU A 136 -26.46 -11.61 -59.23
CA GLU A 136 -26.10 -10.21 -59.02
C GLU A 136 -25.76 -9.90 -57.55
N GLU A 137 -24.58 -9.30 -57.36
CA GLU A 137 -24.15 -8.72 -56.08
C GLU A 137 -24.91 -7.43 -55.80
N THR A 138 -25.89 -7.48 -54.88
CA THR A 138 -26.37 -6.28 -54.20
C THR A 138 -25.24 -5.79 -53.30
N LYS A 139 -24.55 -4.72 -53.70
CA LYS A 139 -23.59 -3.98 -52.87
C LYS A 139 -24.28 -3.48 -51.59
N LEU A 140 -24.03 -4.16 -50.48
CA LEU A 140 -24.15 -3.59 -49.14
C LEU A 140 -23.02 -2.57 -48.97
N GLN A 141 -23.34 -1.28 -49.04
CA GLN A 141 -22.40 -0.25 -48.59
C GLN A 141 -22.26 -0.40 -47.07
N PRO A 142 -21.03 -0.52 -46.54
CA PRO A 142 -20.83 -0.42 -45.11
C PRO A 142 -20.97 1.05 -44.74
N ASP A 143 -21.99 1.39 -43.95
CA ASP A 143 -22.00 2.66 -43.23
C ASP A 143 -20.83 2.62 -42.25
N GLU A 144 -19.70 3.19 -42.65
CA GLU A 144 -18.58 3.54 -41.79
C GLU A 144 -19.02 4.67 -40.84
N THR A 145 -19.94 4.35 -39.95
CA THR A 145 -20.17 5.18 -38.77
C THR A 145 -19.15 4.76 -37.72
N ASP A 146 -18.25 5.68 -37.38
CA ASP A 146 -17.32 5.55 -36.26
C ASP A 146 -18.11 5.04 -35.04
N MET A 147 -17.64 3.96 -34.40
CA MET A 147 -18.37 3.26 -33.35
C MET A 147 -18.87 4.21 -32.24
N ALA A 148 -18.17 5.34 -32.03
CA ALA A 148 -18.57 6.43 -31.16
C ALA A 148 -19.93 7.06 -31.56
N ALA A 149 -20.13 7.38 -32.84
CA ALA A 149 -21.36 7.98 -33.34
C ALA A 149 -22.56 7.05 -33.22
N PHE A 150 -22.36 5.73 -33.38
CA PHE A 150 -23.42 4.74 -33.20
C PHE A 150 -23.87 4.64 -31.74
N ILE A 151 -22.93 4.70 -30.79
CA ILE A 151 -23.20 4.67 -29.35
C ILE A 151 -23.94 5.94 -28.91
N GLU A 152 -23.56 7.11 -29.41
CA GLU A 152 -24.23 8.38 -29.13
C GLU A 152 -25.67 8.39 -29.65
N LYS A 153 -25.88 7.93 -30.90
CA LYS A 153 -27.21 7.80 -31.48
C LYS A 153 -28.11 6.85 -30.67
N ARG A 154 -27.55 5.75 -30.16
CA ARG A 154 -28.26 4.80 -29.29
C ARG A 154 -28.50 5.33 -27.88
N ARG A 155 -27.70 6.29 -27.39
CA ARG A 155 -27.96 7.02 -26.14
C ARG A 155 -29.08 8.05 -26.33
N GLN A 156 -29.03 8.83 -27.40
CA GLN A 156 -30.07 9.81 -27.73
C GLN A 156 -31.43 9.14 -27.96
N ALA A 157 -31.47 7.99 -28.64
CA ALA A 157 -32.69 7.21 -28.84
C ALA A 157 -33.31 6.68 -27.54
N ARG A 158 -32.53 6.58 -26.45
CA ARG A 158 -33.02 6.19 -25.12
C ARG A 158 -33.39 7.40 -24.25
N GLY A 159 -33.46 8.60 -24.84
CA GLY A 159 -33.83 9.82 -24.13
C GLY A 159 -32.76 10.31 -23.15
N ALA A 160 -31.54 9.78 -23.21
CA ALA A 160 -30.42 10.36 -22.49
C ALA A 160 -30.06 11.66 -23.24
N ARG A 161 -30.66 12.76 -22.81
CA ARG A 161 -30.24 14.10 -23.21
C ARG A 161 -28.75 14.17 -22.95
N SER A 162 -27.98 14.54 -23.98
CA SER A 162 -26.58 14.88 -23.80
C SER A 162 -26.53 15.96 -22.71
N GLU A 163 -26.04 15.57 -21.54
CA GLU A 163 -25.51 16.51 -20.57
C GLU A 163 -24.33 17.17 -21.28
N GLN A 164 -24.64 18.25 -22.03
CA GLN A 164 -23.64 19.26 -22.29
C GLN A 164 -23.02 19.58 -20.93
N PRO A 165 -21.67 19.56 -20.81
CA PRO A 165 -21.04 19.86 -19.55
C PRO A 165 -21.60 21.21 -19.10
N ALA A 166 -22.37 21.21 -18.01
CA ALA A 166 -22.88 22.44 -17.43
C ALA A 166 -21.67 23.37 -17.28
N GLU A 167 -21.81 24.64 -17.66
CA GLU A 167 -20.73 25.62 -17.56
C GLU A 167 -20.19 25.60 -16.12
N GLU A 168 -19.08 24.89 -15.93
CA GLU A 168 -18.45 24.81 -14.63
C GLU A 168 -17.95 26.21 -14.30
N SER A 169 -18.41 26.73 -13.16
CA SER A 169 -17.93 28.00 -12.63
C SER A 169 -16.40 27.97 -12.52
N ASP A 170 -15.74 29.12 -12.70
CA ASP A 170 -14.28 29.20 -12.60
C ASP A 170 -13.75 28.69 -11.25
N ALA A 171 -14.55 28.80 -10.18
CA ALA A 171 -14.24 28.22 -8.88
C ALA A 171 -14.23 26.67 -8.90
N GLN A 172 -15.18 26.04 -9.59
CA GLN A 172 -15.18 24.57 -9.78
C GLN A 172 -14.00 24.11 -10.64
N ARG A 173 -13.66 24.86 -11.71
CA ARG A 173 -12.50 24.56 -12.56
C ARG A 173 -11.19 24.68 -11.78
N GLY A 174 -11.04 25.73 -10.98
CA GLY A 174 -9.90 25.93 -10.08
C GLY A 174 -9.76 24.81 -9.06
N MET A 175 -10.87 24.43 -8.41
CA MET A 175 -10.90 23.33 -7.43
C MET A 175 -10.52 21.99 -8.07
N ARG A 176 -11.05 21.67 -9.27
CA ARG A 176 -10.70 20.43 -9.99
C ARG A 176 -9.23 20.41 -10.38
N ASN A 177 -8.70 21.51 -10.89
CA ASN A 177 -7.29 21.59 -11.30
C ASN A 177 -6.36 21.49 -10.08
N ALA A 178 -6.73 22.12 -8.95
CA ALA A 178 -6.01 21.98 -7.70
C ALA A 178 -6.04 20.53 -7.19
N MET A 179 -7.21 19.88 -7.21
CA MET A 179 -7.36 18.49 -6.78
C MET A 179 -6.59 17.51 -7.69
N ALA A 180 -6.58 17.77 -9.00
CA ALA A 180 -5.79 16.99 -9.97
C ALA A 180 -4.28 17.16 -9.74
N ASN A 181 -3.81 18.38 -9.43
CA ASN A 181 -2.41 18.63 -9.09
C ASN A 181 -2.01 17.99 -7.76
N ILE A 182 -2.87 18.06 -6.74
CA ILE A 182 -2.65 17.38 -5.45
C ILE A 182 -2.61 15.86 -5.64
N ALA A 183 -3.53 15.30 -6.43
CA ALA A 183 -3.55 13.87 -6.75
C ALA A 183 -2.29 13.44 -7.55
N ALA A 184 -1.84 14.27 -8.49
CA ALA A 184 -0.63 14.02 -9.27
C ALA A 184 0.66 14.11 -8.42
N ILE A 185 0.72 15.03 -7.46
CA ILE A 185 1.85 15.18 -6.53
C ILE A 185 1.89 14.01 -5.54
N ASN A 186 0.74 13.65 -4.97
CA ASN A 186 0.62 12.50 -4.06
C ASN A 186 0.94 11.17 -4.76
N GLY A 187 0.65 11.04 -6.06
CA GLY A 187 0.98 9.85 -6.84
C GLY A 187 2.42 9.77 -7.38
N ARG A 188 3.20 10.86 -7.33
CA ARG A 188 4.57 10.91 -7.91
C ARG A 188 5.72 10.96 -6.92
N GLY A 189 5.52 11.33 -5.66
CA GLY A 189 6.66 11.57 -4.77
C GLY A 189 6.43 11.48 -3.27
N GLY A 190 5.22 11.10 -2.83
CA GLY A 190 4.89 11.04 -1.41
C GLY A 190 4.52 9.64 -1.00
N GLN A 191 5.52 8.84 -0.59
CA GLN A 191 5.41 7.59 0.18
C GLN A 191 3.98 7.03 0.18
N ASP A 192 3.54 6.45 -0.94
CA ASP A 192 2.14 6.07 -1.08
C ASP A 192 1.82 5.11 0.07
N PRO A 193 0.77 5.40 0.87
CA PRO A 193 0.26 4.45 1.82
C PRO A 193 -0.18 3.13 1.17
N ASN A 194 -0.03 2.90 -0.13
CA ASN A 194 -0.27 1.61 -0.79
C ASN A 194 0.92 1.08 -1.60
N GLU A 195 2.12 1.69 -1.49
CA GLU A 195 3.39 1.12 -1.97
C GLU A 195 3.65 -0.22 -1.24
N THR A 196 3.11 -1.31 -1.80
CA THR A 196 3.09 -2.65 -1.19
C THR A 196 4.05 -3.61 -1.92
N GLY A 197 5.05 -3.06 -2.62
CA GLY A 197 5.84 -3.76 -3.64
C GLY A 197 7.31 -3.99 -3.33
N GLY A 198 7.72 -4.01 -2.05
CA GLY A 198 9.13 -4.31 -1.72
C GLY A 198 10.11 -3.19 -2.01
N VAL A 199 9.72 -1.95 -1.74
CA VAL A 199 10.54 -0.77 -2.09
C VAL A 199 11.78 -0.72 -1.20
N PHE A 200 12.95 -0.68 -1.85
CA PHE A 200 14.23 -0.40 -1.19
C PHE A 200 14.62 1.05 -1.44
N SER A 201 15.11 1.70 -0.38
CA SER A 201 15.68 3.04 -0.47
C SER A 201 17.05 3.03 0.19
N VAL A 202 18.05 3.51 -0.54
CA VAL A 202 19.42 3.66 -0.03
C VAL A 202 19.57 5.10 0.45
N THR A 203 19.91 5.26 1.73
CA THR A 203 20.21 6.56 2.37
C THR A 203 21.67 6.57 2.82
N ASN A 204 22.28 7.75 2.98
CA ASN A 204 23.61 7.92 3.58
C ASN A 204 24.69 7.02 2.95
N LYS A 205 24.75 6.95 1.62
CA LYS A 205 25.75 6.15 0.93
C LYS A 205 27.11 6.83 1.00
N THR A 206 28.06 6.15 1.65
CA THR A 206 29.49 6.48 1.68
C THR A 206 30.28 5.38 0.97
N PHE A 207 31.58 5.56 0.75
CA PHE A 207 32.45 4.52 0.15
C PHE A 207 32.57 3.23 0.99
N SER A 208 32.30 3.30 2.30
CA SER A 208 32.48 2.18 3.24
C SER A 208 31.20 1.63 3.85
N HIS A 209 30.13 2.44 3.90
CA HIS A 209 28.86 2.07 4.52
C HIS A 209 27.69 2.76 3.82
N ALA A 210 26.49 2.18 3.96
CA ALA A 210 25.24 2.78 3.50
C ALA A 210 24.07 2.28 4.35
N ASP A 211 23.03 3.10 4.51
CA ASP A 211 21.79 2.70 5.18
C ASP A 211 20.77 2.21 4.16
N LEU A 212 20.41 0.93 4.24
CA LEU A 212 19.38 0.32 3.42
C LEU A 212 18.06 0.29 4.17
N LYS A 213 17.06 1.02 3.68
CA LYS A 213 15.70 0.99 4.20
C LYS A 213 14.85 0.11 3.31
N PHE A 214 14.28 -0.93 3.89
CA PHE A 214 13.42 -1.89 3.21
C PHE A 214 11.99 -1.79 3.73
N ARG A 215 11.02 -1.78 2.81
CA ARG A 215 9.59 -1.91 3.09
C ARG A 215 9.09 -3.26 2.58
N GLY A 216 8.55 -4.09 3.47
CA GLY A 216 8.05 -5.43 3.13
C GLY A 216 6.94 -5.45 2.07
N TRP A 217 6.66 -6.66 1.54
CA TRP A 217 5.62 -6.93 0.53
C TRP A 217 4.24 -7.21 1.12
N ASN A 218 4.11 -7.25 2.45
CA ASN A 218 2.84 -7.60 3.09
C ASN A 218 2.04 -6.36 3.52
N PRO A 219 0.85 -6.08 2.92
CA PRO A 219 0.02 -4.93 3.28
C PRO A 219 -0.66 -5.07 4.65
N ASN A 220 -0.79 -6.28 5.19
CA ASN A 220 -1.64 -6.57 6.35
C ASN A 220 -0.99 -6.22 7.70
N PHE A 221 0.32 -5.98 7.75
CA PHE A 221 0.94 -5.56 9.00
C PHE A 221 0.67 -4.06 9.21
N LYS A 222 -0.31 -3.77 10.09
CA LYS A 222 -0.67 -2.42 10.57
C LYS A 222 0.52 -1.59 11.09
N ARG A 223 1.69 -2.21 11.27
CA ARG A 223 3.01 -1.57 11.35
C ARG A 223 3.85 -2.06 10.17
N ARG A 224 3.97 -1.24 9.14
CA ARG A 224 4.96 -1.42 8.07
C ARG A 224 6.34 -1.27 8.70
N TRP A 225 6.94 -2.38 9.08
CA TRP A 225 8.31 -2.36 9.56
C TRP A 225 9.20 -1.85 8.41
N LEU A 226 9.71 -0.63 8.59
CA LEU A 226 10.81 -0.11 7.81
C LEU A 226 12.07 -0.70 8.43
N THR A 227 12.62 -1.73 7.81
CA THR A 227 13.88 -2.30 8.30
C THR A 227 15.00 -1.44 7.77
N ALA A 228 15.56 -0.61 8.64
CA ALA A 228 16.81 0.09 8.36
C ALA A 228 17.97 -0.85 8.71
N VAL A 229 18.70 -1.31 7.70
CA VAL A 229 19.88 -2.14 7.84
C VAL A 229 21.07 -1.32 7.37
N THR A 230 22.01 -1.07 8.27
CA THR A 230 23.30 -0.48 7.89
C THR A 230 24.15 -1.57 7.24
N VAL A 231 24.58 -1.32 6.01
CA VAL A 231 25.42 -2.21 5.22
C VAL A 231 26.82 -1.65 5.19
N GLU A 232 27.80 -2.46 5.58
CA GLU A 232 29.21 -2.14 5.46
C GLU A 232 29.81 -2.87 4.25
N ARG A 233 30.79 -2.26 3.58
CA ARG A 233 31.45 -2.86 2.41
C ARG A 233 32.13 -4.19 2.74
N GLY A 234 32.72 -4.32 3.93
CA GLY A 234 33.43 -5.53 4.34
C GLY A 234 34.49 -5.96 3.33
N SER A 235 34.37 -7.20 2.85
CA SER A 235 35.26 -7.84 1.88
C SER A 235 34.88 -7.65 0.41
N ASP A 236 33.76 -6.96 0.13
CA ASP A 236 33.32 -6.74 -1.25
C ASP A 236 34.15 -5.63 -1.92
N PRO A 237 34.35 -5.71 -3.25
CA PRO A 237 35.14 -4.70 -3.97
C PRO A 237 34.52 -3.30 -3.83
N ASP A 238 33.18 -3.22 -3.90
CA ASP A 238 32.42 -1.98 -3.87
C ASP A 238 31.26 -2.03 -2.88
N ILE A 239 30.88 -0.87 -2.35
CA ILE A 239 29.73 -0.75 -1.45
C ILE A 239 28.42 -1.10 -2.17
N GLU A 240 28.32 -0.80 -3.46
CA GLU A 240 27.17 -1.14 -4.32
C GLU A 240 26.96 -2.66 -4.38
N THR A 241 28.05 -3.41 -4.50
CA THR A 241 28.01 -4.88 -4.51
C THR A 241 27.51 -5.42 -3.17
N ALA A 242 28.02 -4.88 -2.06
CA ALA A 242 27.58 -5.26 -0.72
C ALA A 242 26.09 -4.94 -0.49
N ILE A 243 25.63 -3.76 -0.95
CA ILE A 243 24.23 -3.35 -0.87
C ILE A 243 23.33 -4.32 -1.65
N VAL A 244 23.64 -4.63 -2.91
CA VAL A 244 22.83 -5.53 -3.74
C VAL A 244 22.78 -6.93 -3.14
N LYS A 245 23.90 -7.46 -2.63
CA LYS A 245 23.92 -8.75 -1.92
C LYS A 245 23.01 -8.74 -0.70
N LYS A 246 23.05 -7.67 0.10
CA LYS A 246 22.17 -7.52 1.28
C LYS A 246 20.70 -7.36 0.91
N MET A 247 20.38 -6.67 -0.18
CA MET A 247 19.00 -6.63 -0.71
C MET A 247 18.50 -8.02 -1.06
N ILE A 248 19.29 -8.83 -1.78
CA ILE A 248 18.90 -10.20 -2.15
C ILE A 248 18.72 -11.09 -0.92
N GLU A 249 19.57 -10.93 0.09
CA GLU A 249 19.42 -11.63 1.36
C GLU A 249 18.09 -11.29 2.05
N LEU A 250 17.69 -10.01 2.06
CA LEU A 250 16.41 -9.56 2.61
C LEU A 250 15.22 -10.03 1.78
N ILE A 251 15.31 -9.95 0.45
CA ILE A 251 14.29 -10.47 -0.48
C ILE A 251 14.03 -11.94 -0.18
N ARG A 252 15.09 -12.76 -0.11
CA ARG A 252 14.97 -14.21 0.15
C ARG A 252 14.39 -14.55 1.51
N LYS A 253 14.59 -13.70 2.52
CA LYS A 253 13.97 -13.89 3.84
C LYS A 253 12.45 -13.75 3.79
N GLU A 254 11.91 -12.91 2.91
CA GLU A 254 10.47 -12.65 2.82
C GLU A 254 9.78 -13.39 1.66
N LYS A 255 10.48 -13.61 0.54
CA LYS A 255 10.00 -14.24 -0.68
C LYS A 255 11.02 -15.25 -1.20
N ASN A 256 10.63 -16.52 -1.28
CA ASN A 256 11.48 -17.62 -1.75
C ASN A 256 11.27 -18.00 -3.22
N GLY A 257 10.35 -17.33 -3.91
CA GLY A 257 9.96 -17.66 -5.29
C GLY A 257 9.84 -16.41 -6.14
N ASP A 258 8.87 -16.43 -7.04
CA ASP A 258 8.63 -15.33 -7.96
C ASP A 258 7.83 -14.25 -7.22
N PHE A 259 8.21 -12.98 -7.43
CA PHE A 259 7.60 -11.85 -6.77
C PHE A 259 7.46 -10.66 -7.71
N GLU A 260 6.50 -9.80 -7.40
CA GLU A 260 6.26 -8.55 -8.09
C GLU A 260 7.13 -7.45 -7.48
N TRP A 261 7.98 -6.87 -8.31
CA TRP A 261 8.85 -5.74 -7.96
C TRP A 261 8.30 -4.46 -8.56
N ASP A 262 8.13 -3.42 -7.76
CA ASP A 262 7.79 -2.09 -8.26
C ASP A 262 9.05 -1.35 -8.73
N SER A 263 9.25 -1.23 -10.04
CA SER A 263 10.41 -0.54 -10.61
C SER A 263 10.13 0.95 -10.73
N HIS A 264 10.88 1.77 -10.00
CA HIS A 264 10.84 3.22 -10.11
C HIS A 264 11.44 3.70 -11.44
N ARG A 265 12.44 3.00 -11.98
CA ARG A 265 13.03 3.37 -13.29
C ARG A 265 12.06 3.15 -14.44
N LEU A 266 11.29 2.07 -14.39
CA LEU A 266 10.37 1.68 -15.47
C LEU A 266 8.92 2.10 -15.20
N ASN A 267 8.64 2.68 -14.03
CA ASN A 267 7.31 3.03 -13.52
C ASN A 267 6.28 1.90 -13.72
N LYS A 268 6.72 0.65 -13.52
CA LYS A 268 5.90 -0.55 -13.72
C LYS A 268 6.32 -1.66 -12.78
N VAL A 269 5.36 -2.55 -12.51
CA VAL A 269 5.60 -3.78 -11.77
C VAL A 269 6.26 -4.81 -12.69
N VAL A 270 7.40 -5.37 -12.27
CA VAL A 270 8.18 -6.38 -12.98
C VAL A 270 8.19 -7.65 -12.14
N THR A 271 7.88 -8.80 -12.75
CA THR A 271 7.99 -10.10 -12.10
C THR A 271 9.44 -10.56 -12.09
N LEU A 272 10.00 -10.79 -10.91
CA LEU A 272 11.38 -11.27 -10.71
C LEU A 272 11.37 -12.54 -9.86
N SER A 273 12.46 -13.31 -9.91
CA SER A 273 12.64 -14.53 -9.13
C SER A 273 13.66 -14.31 -8.01
N ALA A 274 13.30 -14.72 -6.79
CA ALA A 274 14.21 -14.71 -5.64
C ALA A 274 15.10 -15.98 -5.55
N ARG A 275 14.95 -16.93 -6.47
CA ARG A 275 15.61 -18.23 -6.39
C ARG A 275 17.14 -18.12 -6.50
N PRO A 276 17.92 -19.06 -5.93
CA PRO A 276 19.38 -19.06 -6.07
C PRO A 276 19.86 -19.17 -7.53
N GLN A 277 19.11 -19.88 -8.38
CA GLN A 277 19.45 -20.06 -9.80
C GLN A 277 19.44 -18.72 -10.56
N ASP A 278 18.50 -17.84 -10.22
CA ASP A 278 18.27 -16.58 -10.94
C ASP A 278 19.03 -15.39 -10.31
N THR A 279 20.03 -15.69 -9.47
CA THR A 279 20.80 -14.66 -8.74
C THR A 279 21.44 -13.64 -9.69
N GLN A 280 21.95 -14.10 -10.85
CA GLN A 280 22.62 -13.22 -11.82
C GLN A 280 21.67 -12.23 -12.48
N GLU A 281 20.48 -12.68 -12.87
CA GLU A 281 19.47 -11.80 -13.47
C GLU A 281 18.94 -10.80 -12.43
N LEU A 282 18.68 -11.27 -11.21
CA LEU A 282 18.23 -10.42 -10.11
C LEU A 282 19.29 -9.37 -9.73
N THR A 283 20.56 -9.77 -9.61
CA THR A 283 21.66 -8.82 -9.32
C THR A 283 21.78 -7.79 -10.45
N ALA A 284 21.81 -8.21 -11.71
CA ALA A 284 21.91 -7.29 -12.85
C ALA A 284 20.74 -6.30 -12.93
N PHE A 285 19.53 -6.74 -12.59
CA PHE A 285 18.36 -5.87 -12.49
C PHE A 285 18.51 -4.85 -11.35
N LEU A 286 18.87 -5.31 -10.15
CA LEU A 286 19.02 -4.45 -8.97
C LEU A 286 20.14 -3.40 -9.14
N TYR A 287 21.25 -3.74 -9.79
CA TYR A 287 22.29 -2.76 -10.12
C TYR A 287 21.72 -1.63 -10.97
N LYS A 288 20.98 -1.95 -12.04
CA LYS A 288 20.37 -0.95 -12.92
C LYS A 288 19.26 -0.15 -12.24
N GLU A 289 18.59 -0.74 -11.25
CA GLU A 289 17.49 -0.09 -10.53
C GLU A 289 18.01 0.93 -9.52
N MET A 290 18.99 0.53 -8.71
CA MET A 290 19.47 1.34 -7.60
C MET A 290 20.63 2.26 -8.00
N PHE A 291 21.44 1.83 -8.97
CA PHE A 291 22.67 2.51 -9.35
C PHE A 291 22.81 2.61 -10.89
N PRO A 292 22.01 3.46 -11.55
CA PRO A 292 22.06 3.62 -13.00
C PRO A 292 23.43 4.09 -13.51
N ASP A 293 24.17 4.87 -12.71
CA ASP A 293 25.49 5.40 -13.04
C ASP A 293 26.65 4.49 -12.58
N TYR A 294 26.36 3.28 -12.08
CA TYR A 294 27.40 2.39 -11.59
C TYR A 294 28.33 1.95 -12.71
N LYS A 295 29.62 2.15 -12.49
CA LYS A 295 30.69 1.62 -13.32
C LYS A 295 31.51 0.68 -12.45
N PRO A 296 31.65 -0.60 -12.83
CA PRO A 296 32.45 -1.53 -12.05
C PRO A 296 33.89 -0.98 -11.97
N PRO A 297 34.55 -1.08 -10.81
CA PRO A 297 35.96 -0.75 -10.70
C PRO A 297 36.74 -1.66 -11.66
N LYS A 298 37.66 -1.05 -12.39
CA LYS A 298 38.58 -1.77 -13.28
C LYS A 298 39.72 -2.39 -12.50
#